data_AF-A0A377JSG8-F1
#
_entry.id   AF-A0A377JSG8-F1
#
_cell.length_a   1.000
_cell.length_b   1.000
_cell.length_c   1.000
_cell.angle_alpha   90.00
_cell.angle_beta   90.00
_cell.angle_gamma   90.00
#
_symmetry.space_group_name_H-M   'P 1'
#
loop_
_entity.id
_entity.type
_entity.pdbx_description
1 polymer ?
#
loop_
_entity_poly.entity_id
_entity_poly.type
_entity_poly.pdbx_seq_one_letter_code
_entity_poly.pdbx_strand_id
1 'polypeptide(L)'
;MKILWIAGIFMCGAFAQSSLVHIMQNMEYAMNQMEKGFLYNKKEWIDEGLAEFKILNKELQRTDPNTYLGATQRRNINVVSGIVDRSAENIEVLERFLKQNEMMKSADVYGRILSGCVSCHAIARGW
;
A
#
# COMPACT_ATOMS: atom_id res chain seq x y z
N MET A 1 -32.71 10.69 -38.63
CA MET A 1 -31.59 9.95 -38.01
C MET A 1 -30.46 10.93 -37.73
N LYS A 2 -29.96 10.95 -36.50
CA LYS A 2 -28.74 11.63 -35.97
C LYS A 2 -29.12 12.31 -34.65
N ILE A 3 -28.75 11.68 -33.54
CA ILE A 3 -28.34 12.23 -32.24
C ILE A 3 -28.42 11.01 -31.31
N LEU A 4 -27.31 10.27 -31.16
CA LEU A 4 -27.14 9.22 -30.14
C LEU A 4 -25.69 8.73 -30.13
N TRP A 5 -24.71 9.63 -29.98
CA TRP A 5 -23.29 9.23 -29.88
C TRP A 5 -22.46 10.18 -28.99
N ILE A 6 -22.95 10.62 -27.83
CA ILE A 6 -22.12 11.36 -26.84
C ILE A 6 -22.46 10.98 -25.39
N ALA A 7 -22.50 9.68 -25.07
CA ALA A 7 -22.66 9.23 -23.67
C ALA A 7 -21.66 8.12 -23.27
N GLY A 8 -20.58 7.93 -24.02
CA GLY A 8 -19.63 6.84 -23.78
C GLY A 8 -18.38 7.17 -22.96
N ILE A 9 -18.07 8.45 -22.71
CA ILE A 9 -16.72 8.85 -22.23
C ILE A 9 -16.65 9.09 -20.71
N PHE A 10 -17.78 9.17 -19.99
CA PHE A 10 -17.76 9.50 -18.56
C PHE A 10 -17.50 8.33 -17.59
N MET A 11 -17.50 7.07 -18.05
CA MET A 11 -17.36 5.92 -17.15
C MET A 11 -15.92 5.52 -16.81
N CYS A 12 -14.90 5.98 -17.55
CA CYS A 12 -13.53 5.49 -17.36
C CYS A 12 -12.84 6.08 -16.10
N GLY A 13 -13.19 7.31 -15.69
CA GLY A 13 -12.57 7.97 -14.53
C GLY A 13 -12.98 7.39 -13.17
N ALA A 14 -14.19 6.84 -13.04
CA ALA A 14 -14.69 6.30 -11.78
C ALA A 14 -14.05 4.96 -11.40
N PHE A 15 -13.72 4.12 -12.40
CA PHE A 15 -13.11 2.81 -12.16
C PHE A 15 -11.69 2.92 -11.60
N ALA A 16 -10.86 3.86 -12.09
CA ALA A 16 -9.48 4.02 -11.60
C ALA A 16 -9.39 4.55 -10.16
N GLN A 17 -10.30 5.46 -9.76
CA GLN A 17 -10.37 5.93 -8.38
C GLN A 17 -10.85 4.83 -7.42
N SER A 18 -11.77 3.96 -7.89
CA SER A 18 -12.26 2.84 -7.09
C SER A 18 -11.21 1.78 -6.79
N SER A 19 -10.24 1.54 -7.68
CA SER A 19 -9.20 0.53 -7.47
C SER A 19 -8.17 0.95 -6.40
N LEU A 20 -7.72 2.20 -6.43
CA LEU A 20 -6.76 2.69 -5.44
C LEU A 20 -7.34 2.68 -4.02
N VAL A 21 -8.57 3.16 -3.85
CA VAL A 21 -9.23 3.18 -2.52
C VAL A 21 -9.31 1.76 -1.96
N HIS A 22 -9.68 0.79 -2.80
CA HIS A 22 -9.73 -0.61 -2.42
C HIS A 22 -8.34 -1.16 -2.03
N ILE A 23 -7.30 -0.87 -2.81
CA ILE A 23 -5.92 -1.24 -2.45
C ILE A 23 -5.54 -0.68 -1.08
N MET A 24 -5.78 0.62 -0.85
CA MET A 24 -5.42 1.27 0.42
C MET A 24 -6.19 0.71 1.62
N GLN A 25 -7.48 0.42 1.47
CA GLN A 25 -8.30 -0.19 2.53
C GLN A 25 -7.80 -1.59 2.89
N ASN A 26 -7.48 -2.40 1.90
CA ASN A 26 -6.97 -3.74 2.16
C ASN A 26 -5.54 -3.70 2.70
N MET A 27 -4.72 -2.72 2.32
CA MET A 27 -3.38 -2.55 2.91
C MET A 27 -3.49 -2.17 4.39
N GLU A 28 -4.45 -1.31 4.75
CA GLU A 28 -4.75 -0.99 6.16
C GLU A 28 -5.19 -2.23 6.94
N TYR A 29 -6.13 -3.01 6.39
CA TYR A 29 -6.58 -4.26 6.99
C TYR A 29 -5.42 -5.24 7.23
N ALA A 30 -4.57 -5.45 6.23
CA ALA A 30 -3.41 -6.33 6.32
C ALA A 30 -2.40 -5.84 7.38
N MET A 31 -2.16 -4.54 7.45
CA MET A 31 -1.31 -3.93 8.49
C MET A 31 -1.90 -4.09 9.90
N ASN A 32 -3.21 -3.96 10.05
CA ASN A 32 -3.92 -4.17 11.31
C ASN A 32 -3.86 -5.64 11.76
N GLN A 33 -4.00 -6.57 10.82
CA GLN A 33 -3.90 -8.00 11.08
C GLN A 33 -2.49 -8.38 11.56
N MET A 34 -1.43 -7.84 10.93
CA MET A 34 -0.05 -8.01 11.40
C MET A 34 0.16 -7.43 12.80
N GLU A 35 -0.35 -6.22 13.06
CA GLU A 35 -0.24 -5.57 14.38
C GLU A 35 -0.86 -6.43 15.48
N LYS A 36 -2.10 -6.88 15.27
CA LYS A 36 -2.77 -7.82 16.19
C LYS A 36 -1.94 -9.09 16.37
N GLY A 37 -1.36 -9.62 15.30
CA GLY A 37 -0.47 -10.77 15.35
C GLY A 37 0.73 -10.55 16.28
N PHE A 38 1.39 -9.39 16.20
CA PHE A 38 2.48 -9.02 17.11
C PHE A 38 1.99 -8.85 18.55
N LEU A 39 0.90 -8.13 18.78
CA LEU A 39 0.40 -7.81 20.13
C LEU A 39 -0.16 -9.03 20.88
N TYR A 40 -0.79 -9.97 20.17
CA TYR A 40 -1.38 -11.18 20.76
C TYR A 40 -0.50 -12.42 20.62
N ASN A 41 0.73 -12.26 20.12
CA ASN A 41 1.66 -13.37 19.88
C ASN A 41 1.03 -14.48 19.01
N LYS A 42 0.42 -14.09 17.89
CA LYS A 42 -0.22 -14.96 16.89
C LYS A 42 0.52 -14.85 15.57
N LYS A 43 1.51 -15.73 15.37
CA LYS A 43 2.36 -15.71 14.17
C LYS A 43 1.55 -15.93 12.89
N GLU A 44 0.51 -16.75 12.97
CA GLU A 44 -0.40 -17.04 11.86
C GLU A 44 -1.02 -15.75 11.31
N TRP A 45 -1.46 -14.84 12.19
CA TRP A 45 -2.04 -13.56 11.79
C TRP A 45 -1.00 -12.63 11.14
N ILE A 46 0.24 -12.69 11.62
CA ILE A 46 1.34 -11.93 10.99
C ILE A 46 1.60 -12.46 9.59
N ASP A 47 1.68 -13.79 9.43
CA ASP A 47 1.95 -14.43 8.15
C ASP A 47 0.81 -14.17 7.13
N GLU A 48 -0.46 -14.25 7.57
CA GLU A 48 -1.65 -13.94 6.76
C GLU A 48 -1.64 -12.48 6.30
N GLY A 49 -1.47 -11.54 7.24
CA GLY A 49 -1.43 -10.11 6.92
C GLY A 49 -0.24 -9.76 6.01
N LEU A 50 0.92 -10.36 6.22
CA LEU A 50 2.09 -10.14 5.38
C LEU A 50 1.89 -10.67 3.95
N ALA A 51 1.27 -11.84 3.81
CA ALA A 51 0.98 -12.42 2.50
C ALA A 51 0.03 -11.53 1.69
N GLU A 52 -1.03 -11.02 2.32
CA GLU A 52 -1.97 -10.09 1.70
C GLU A 52 -1.29 -8.75 1.36
N PHE A 53 -0.56 -8.17 2.31
CA PHE A 53 0.16 -6.91 2.12
C PHE A 53 1.16 -6.99 0.97
N LYS A 54 1.84 -8.13 0.79
CA LYS A 54 2.78 -8.37 -0.33
C LYS A 54 2.10 -8.35 -1.70
N ILE A 55 0.87 -8.85 -1.81
CA ILE A 55 0.10 -8.80 -3.05
C ILE A 55 -0.29 -7.34 -3.34
N LEU A 56 -0.85 -6.66 -2.35
CA LEU A 56 -1.32 -5.28 -2.46
C LEU A 56 -0.18 -4.29 -2.74
N ASN A 57 0.99 -4.46 -2.14
CA ASN A 57 2.16 -3.63 -2.43
C ASN A 57 2.56 -3.74 -3.91
N LYS A 58 2.48 -4.94 -4.51
CA LYS A 58 2.73 -5.12 -5.95
C LYS A 58 1.66 -4.47 -6.83
N GLU A 59 0.41 -4.44 -6.38
CA GLU A 59 -0.65 -3.71 -7.08
C GLU A 59 -0.40 -2.19 -7.00
N LEU A 60 -0.01 -1.69 -5.83
CA LEU A 60 0.36 -0.30 -5.64
C LEU A 60 1.59 0.10 -6.48
N GLN A 61 2.62 -0.75 -6.58
CA GLN A 61 3.79 -0.51 -7.44
C GLN A 61 3.41 -0.31 -8.92
N ARG A 62 2.32 -0.93 -9.38
CA ARG A 62 1.83 -0.81 -10.76
C ARG A 62 0.84 0.34 -10.95
N THR A 63 0.43 0.98 -9.85
CA THR A 63 -0.53 2.09 -9.90
C THR A 63 0.20 3.38 -10.26
N ASP A 64 -0.28 4.09 -11.27
CA ASP A 64 0.30 5.38 -11.69
C ASP A 64 0.22 6.39 -10.54
N PRO A 65 1.36 6.93 -10.06
CA PRO A 65 1.38 7.92 -8.99
C PRO A 65 0.57 9.18 -9.25
N ASN A 66 0.33 9.53 -10.52
CA ASN A 66 -0.53 10.67 -10.87
C ASN A 66 -2.00 10.47 -10.49
N THR A 67 -2.43 9.24 -10.19
CA THR A 67 -3.79 8.93 -9.73
C THR A 67 -4.03 9.37 -8.29
N TYR A 68 -2.98 9.49 -7.47
CA TYR A 68 -3.08 9.86 -6.06
C TYR A 68 -2.27 11.07 -5.66
N LEU A 69 -1.42 11.60 -6.54
CA LEU A 69 -0.75 12.87 -6.36
C LEU A 69 -1.53 14.00 -7.06
N GLY A 70 -1.93 15.00 -6.29
CA GLY A 70 -2.42 16.26 -6.84
C GLY A 70 -1.32 16.98 -7.63
N ALA A 71 -1.73 17.94 -8.46
CA ALA A 71 -0.84 18.63 -9.40
C ALA A 71 0.41 19.23 -8.71
N THR A 72 0.26 19.78 -7.51
CA THR A 72 1.35 20.40 -6.73
C THR A 72 2.29 19.36 -6.10
N GLN A 73 1.83 18.12 -5.90
CA GLN A 73 2.61 17.04 -5.31
C GLN A 73 3.37 16.18 -6.34
N ARG A 74 3.07 16.30 -7.65
CA ARG A 74 3.69 15.48 -8.71
C ARG A 74 5.22 15.58 -8.78
N ARG A 75 5.82 16.67 -8.27
CA ARG A 75 7.28 16.77 -8.13
C ARG A 75 7.89 15.70 -7.21
N ASN A 76 7.07 15.07 -6.36
CA ASN A 76 7.48 14.05 -5.41
C ASN A 76 7.20 12.61 -5.90
N ILE A 77 6.89 12.40 -7.18
CA ILE A 77 6.63 11.06 -7.75
C ILE A 77 7.75 10.08 -7.39
N ASN A 78 9.01 10.46 -7.59
CA ASN A 78 10.14 9.59 -7.28
C ASN A 78 10.25 9.26 -5.79
N VAL A 79 9.80 10.16 -4.91
CA VAL A 79 9.82 9.95 -3.46
C VAL A 79 8.76 8.92 -3.08
N VAL A 80 7.52 9.08 -3.55
CA VAL A 80 6.44 8.14 -3.22
C VAL A 80 6.67 6.76 -3.85
N SER A 81 7.17 6.69 -5.09
CA SER A 81 7.56 5.42 -5.70
C SER A 81 8.69 4.76 -4.91
N GLY A 82 9.70 5.52 -4.48
CA GLY A 82 10.78 4.99 -3.64
C GLY A 82 10.30 4.46 -2.29
N ILE A 83 9.27 5.06 -1.69
CA ILE A 83 8.64 4.55 -0.46
C ILE A 83 7.98 3.18 -0.72
N VAL A 84 7.25 3.04 -1.83
CA VAL A 84 6.58 1.78 -2.19
C VAL A 84 7.61 0.68 -2.51
N ASP A 85 8.71 1.02 -3.18
CA ASP A 85 9.79 0.06 -3.45
C ASP A 85 10.53 -0.34 -2.17
N ARG A 86 10.80 0.61 -1.27
CA ARG A 86 11.36 0.32 0.05
C ARG A 86 10.44 -0.56 0.88
N SER A 87 9.13 -0.41 0.74
CA SER A 87 8.14 -1.31 1.36
C SER A 87 8.29 -2.74 0.84
N ALA A 88 8.52 -2.94 -0.47
CA ALA A 88 8.81 -4.26 -1.03
C ALA A 88 10.07 -4.90 -0.43
N GLU A 89 11.16 -4.13 -0.27
CA GLU A 89 12.38 -4.60 0.40
C GLU A 89 12.12 -4.98 1.87
N ASN A 90 11.36 -4.15 2.60
CA ASN A 90 11.01 -4.42 3.98
C ASN A 90 10.14 -5.67 4.13
N ILE A 91 9.25 -5.97 3.18
CA ILE A 91 8.46 -7.20 3.15
C ILE A 91 9.38 -8.42 3.10
N GLU A 92 10.40 -8.43 2.23
CA GLU A 92 11.34 -9.55 2.14
C GLU A 92 12.18 -9.71 3.42
N VAL A 93 12.59 -8.60 4.02
CA VAL A 93 13.31 -8.59 5.29
C VAL A 93 12.43 -9.13 6.42
N LEU A 94 11.15 -8.73 6.46
CA LEU A 94 10.17 -9.20 7.45
C LEU A 94 9.92 -10.71 7.29
N GLU A 95 9.69 -11.19 6.07
CA GLU A 95 9.54 -12.62 5.76
C GLU A 95 10.77 -13.42 6.25
N ARG A 96 11.98 -12.89 6.05
CA ARG A 96 13.21 -13.53 6.52
C ARG A 96 13.28 -13.61 8.04
N PHE A 97 13.00 -12.53 8.76
CA PHE A 97 13.04 -12.54 10.22
C PHE A 97 11.95 -13.42 10.83
N LEU A 98 10.75 -13.46 10.25
CA LEU A 98 9.68 -14.36 10.67
C LEU A 98 10.07 -15.83 10.48
N LYS A 99 10.73 -16.19 9.37
CA LYS A 99 11.26 -17.55 9.14
C LYS A 99 12.33 -17.96 10.15
N GLN A 100 13.06 -16.98 10.69
CA GLN A 100 14.11 -17.17 11.70
C GLN A 100 13.55 -17.07 13.14
N ASN A 101 12.24 -16.89 13.32
CA ASN A 101 11.59 -16.62 14.60
C ASN A 101 12.16 -15.39 15.34
N GLU A 102 12.75 -14.42 14.61
CA GLU A 102 13.28 -13.19 15.17
C GLU A 102 12.15 -12.14 15.34
N MET A 103 11.25 -12.36 16.30
CA MET A 103 10.00 -11.59 16.44
C MET A 103 10.21 -10.10 16.72
N MET A 104 11.19 -9.73 17.55
CA MET A 104 11.48 -8.32 17.83
C MET A 104 11.97 -7.56 16.59
N LYS A 105 12.83 -8.19 15.78
CA LYS A 105 13.30 -7.62 14.51
C LYS A 105 12.19 -7.59 13.47
N SER A 106 11.28 -8.56 13.49
CA SER A 106 10.09 -8.57 12.65
C SER A 106 9.17 -7.38 12.99
N ALA A 107 8.92 -7.13 14.27
CA ALA A 107 8.13 -5.97 14.72
C ALA A 107 8.79 -4.62 14.36
N ASP A 108 10.12 -4.53 14.46
CA ASP A 108 10.87 -3.34 14.03
C ASP A 108 10.67 -3.07 12.53
N VAL A 109 10.75 -4.10 11.69
CA VAL A 109 10.54 -3.95 10.24
C VAL A 109 9.09 -3.61 9.89
N TYR A 110 8.12 -4.17 10.60
CA TYR A 110 6.72 -3.73 10.51
C TYR A 110 6.58 -2.23 10.79
N GLY A 111 7.26 -1.71 11.82
CA GLY A 111 7.29 -0.27 12.13
C GLY A 111 7.89 0.58 11.00
N ARG A 112 8.91 0.07 10.30
CA ARG A 112 9.48 0.74 9.11
C ARG A 112 8.49 0.82 7.95
N ILE A 113 7.70 -0.23 7.73
CA ILE A 113 6.62 -0.22 6.73
C ILE A 113 5.57 0.83 7.11
N LEU A 114 5.09 0.82 8.35
CA LEU A 114 4.12 1.81 8.85
C LEU A 114 4.63 3.25 8.70
N SER A 115 5.89 3.50 9.05
CA SER A 115 6.53 4.81 8.88
C SER A 115 6.57 5.23 7.40
N GLY A 116 6.83 4.28 6.48
CA GLY A 116 6.71 4.49 5.05
C GLY A 116 5.30 4.89 4.62
N CYS A 117 4.26 4.19 5.08
CA CYS A 117 2.87 4.53 4.82
C CYS A 117 2.55 5.98 5.24
N VAL A 118 2.92 6.34 6.47
CA VAL A 118 2.70 7.69 7.02
C VAL A 118 3.48 8.76 6.24
N SER A 119 4.71 8.47 5.82
CA SER A 119 5.53 9.38 5.01
C SER A 119 4.91 9.62 3.63
N CYS A 120 4.39 8.58 2.99
CA CYS A 120 3.67 8.71 1.73
C CYS A 120 2.38 9.52 1.91
N HIS A 121 1.64 9.30 2.99
CA HIS A 121 0.43 10.07 3.31
C HIS A 121 0.72 11.55 3.58
N ALA A 122 1.82 11.89 4.25
CA ALA A 122 2.21 13.30 4.43
C ALA A 122 2.38 14.01 3.08
N ILE A 123 2.94 13.32 2.08
CA ILE A 123 3.10 13.87 0.74
C ILE A 123 1.76 13.89 0.00
N ALA A 124 1.10 12.74 -0.16
CA ALA A 124 -0.07 12.59 -1.03
C ALA A 124 -1.33 13.25 -0.47
N ARG A 125 -1.50 13.25 0.86
CA ARG A 125 -2.68 13.79 1.56
C ARG A 125 -2.41 15.13 2.25
N GLY A 126 -1.16 15.59 2.30
CA GLY A 126 -0.79 16.86 2.92
C GLY A 126 -0.97 16.87 4.44
N TRP A 127 -0.59 15.78 5.12
CA TRP A 127 -0.50 15.80 6.59
C TRP A 127 0.54 16.79 7.09
#